data_AF-A0A090VPY1-F1
#
_entry.id   AF-A0A090VPY1-F1
#
_cell.length_a   1.000
_cell.length_b   1.000
_cell.length_c   1.000
_cell.angle_alpha   90.00
_cell.angle_beta   90.00
_cell.angle_gamma   90.00
#
_symmetry.space_group_name_H-M   'P 1'
#
loop_
_entity.id
_entity.type
_entity.pdbx_description
1 polymer ?
#
loop_
_entity_poly.entity_id
_entity_poly.type
_entity_poly.pdbx_seq_one_letter_code
_entity_poly.pdbx_strand_id
1 'polypeptide(L)'
;MKTLLFILIPLLSFSQVQIGDNLIGNSDEGRFGASVSISSDGNILAIGEPYGLNENKSEIVGLVQVFENISNNWIQKGSTIFGKDRFSDFGGRISLSSDGNILVIGAIRGEVNGLRTGLVRIYEFKNNNWIQLGQDINGEMHEDFFGRSVDLSSNGNVLAIGSGKHHSSSDAEGTGYVKVYSYDGSNWNLIGSDFKDESSNVVFGNQISYHLMDLY
;
A
#
# COMPACT_ATOMS: atom_id res chain seq x y z
N MET A 1 10.64 65.61 -23.78
CA MET A 1 10.71 64.88 -22.49
C MET A 1 10.15 63.49 -22.73
N LYS A 2 10.91 62.42 -22.48
CA LYS A 2 10.53 61.04 -22.85
C LYS A 2 9.47 60.49 -21.89
N THR A 3 8.37 59.96 -22.40
CA THR A 3 7.34 59.24 -21.62
C THR A 3 7.80 57.80 -21.41
N LEU A 4 7.94 57.38 -20.15
CA LEU A 4 8.31 56.02 -19.78
C LEU A 4 7.03 55.20 -19.59
N LEU A 5 6.82 54.15 -20.38
CA LEU A 5 5.70 53.23 -20.26
C LEU A 5 6.12 52.02 -19.42
N PHE A 6 5.55 51.87 -18.23
CA PHE A 6 5.71 50.65 -17.43
C PHE A 6 4.69 49.62 -17.89
N ILE A 7 5.17 48.53 -18.49
CA ILE A 7 4.37 47.32 -18.72
C ILE A 7 4.53 46.46 -17.48
N LEU A 8 3.45 46.34 -16.69
CA LEU A 8 3.39 45.44 -15.55
C LEU A 8 3.11 44.02 -16.08
N ILE A 9 4.13 43.16 -16.09
CA ILE A 9 3.93 41.72 -16.37
C ILE A 9 3.56 41.09 -15.03
N PRO A 10 2.34 40.51 -14.85
CA PRO A 10 2.05 39.77 -13.64
C PRO A 10 2.95 38.53 -13.61
N LEU A 11 3.84 38.46 -12.62
CA LEU A 11 4.46 37.19 -12.25
C LEU A 11 3.34 36.27 -11.74
N LEU A 12 2.94 35.32 -12.56
CA LEU A 12 2.16 34.16 -12.11
C LEU A 12 3.09 33.30 -11.25
N SER A 13 3.06 33.55 -9.94
CA SER A 13 3.66 32.65 -8.95
C SER A 13 2.81 31.39 -8.91
N PHE A 14 3.31 30.30 -9.48
CA PHE A 14 2.76 28.96 -9.24
C PHE A 14 3.26 28.49 -7.88
N SER A 15 2.55 28.87 -6.82
CA SER A 15 2.69 28.19 -5.52
C SER A 15 1.88 26.91 -5.55
N GLN A 16 2.40 25.85 -4.94
CA GLN A 16 1.56 24.71 -4.56
C GLN A 16 0.48 25.21 -3.62
N VAL A 17 -0.77 24.78 -3.86
CA VAL A 17 -1.92 25.04 -3.01
C VAL A 17 -2.39 23.69 -2.49
N GLN A 18 -2.52 23.58 -1.17
CA GLN A 18 -3.06 22.39 -0.54
C GLN A 18 -4.53 22.20 -0.92
N ILE A 19 -4.92 20.97 -1.21
CA ILE A 19 -6.31 20.58 -1.45
C ILE A 19 -6.84 19.93 -0.17
N GLY A 20 -7.80 20.59 0.47
CA GLY A 20 -8.40 20.17 1.75
C GLY A 20 -7.50 20.44 2.96
N ASP A 21 -7.92 19.92 4.11
CA ASP A 21 -7.18 20.04 5.37
C ASP A 21 -6.12 18.93 5.54
N ASN A 22 -5.31 19.04 6.59
CA ASN A 22 -4.41 17.96 6.99
C ASN A 22 -5.22 16.74 7.44
N LEU A 23 -4.84 15.56 6.96
CA LEU A 23 -5.36 14.29 7.44
C LEU A 23 -4.54 13.82 8.65
N ILE A 24 -5.22 13.36 9.68
CA ILE A 24 -4.62 12.98 10.96
C ILE A 24 -4.97 11.52 11.27
N GLY A 25 -3.96 10.77 11.72
CA GLY A 25 -4.11 9.37 12.10
C GLY A 25 -4.80 9.17 13.45
N ASN A 26 -4.92 7.91 13.83
CA ASN A 26 -5.62 7.48 15.03
C ASN A 26 -4.77 7.57 16.31
N SER A 27 -3.44 7.64 16.19
CA SER A 27 -2.51 7.66 17.32
C SER A 27 -1.24 8.50 17.08
N ASP A 28 -0.68 9.06 18.17
CA ASP A 28 0.51 9.93 18.12
C ASP A 28 1.79 9.20 17.67
N GLU A 29 1.89 7.90 17.97
CA GLU A 29 3.05 7.06 17.59
C GLU A 29 2.77 6.18 16.36
N GLY A 30 1.56 6.26 15.80
CA GLY A 30 1.07 5.32 14.80
C GLY A 30 1.80 5.33 13.46
N ARG A 31 2.54 6.41 13.20
CA ARG A 31 3.19 6.71 11.92
C ARG A 31 2.18 6.79 10.78
N PHE A 32 1.11 7.56 10.97
CA PHE A 32 0.15 7.85 9.91
C PHE A 32 0.85 8.50 8.73
N GLY A 33 0.59 7.99 7.52
CA GLY A 33 1.33 8.41 6.32
C GLY A 33 2.63 7.64 6.10
N ALA A 34 2.92 6.59 6.88
CA ALA A 34 4.08 5.72 6.62
C ALA A 34 4.00 5.01 5.26
N SER A 35 2.78 4.82 4.75
CA SER A 35 2.53 4.42 3.37
C SER A 35 1.34 5.19 2.82
N VAL A 36 1.41 5.54 1.53
CA VAL A 36 0.34 6.24 0.81
C VAL A 36 0.18 5.65 -0.58
N SER A 37 -1.05 5.60 -1.07
CA SER A 37 -1.36 5.25 -2.46
C SER A 37 -2.54 6.10 -2.93
N ILE A 38 -2.51 6.57 -4.16
CA ILE A 38 -3.56 7.41 -4.74
C ILE A 38 -4.08 6.78 -6.04
N SER A 39 -5.39 6.90 -6.30
CA SER A 39 -5.99 6.49 -7.58
C SER A 39 -5.48 7.34 -8.74
N SER A 40 -5.61 6.84 -9.97
CA SER A 40 -5.07 7.51 -11.16
C SER A 40 -5.73 8.86 -11.44
N ASP A 41 -6.96 9.06 -11.01
CA ASP A 41 -7.69 10.33 -11.13
C ASP A 41 -7.39 11.29 -9.96
N GLY A 42 -6.62 10.85 -8.97
CA GLY A 42 -6.25 11.64 -7.80
C GLY A 42 -7.37 11.79 -6.76
N ASN A 43 -8.50 11.11 -6.91
CA ASN A 43 -9.66 11.31 -6.04
C ASN A 43 -9.71 10.37 -4.83
N ILE A 44 -9.05 9.21 -4.88
CA ILE A 44 -9.03 8.24 -3.78
C ILE A 44 -7.61 8.14 -3.22
N LEU A 45 -7.46 8.34 -1.91
CA LEU A 45 -6.18 8.30 -1.21
C LEU A 45 -6.26 7.30 -0.06
N ALA A 46 -5.45 6.23 -0.12
CA ALA A 46 -5.26 5.31 1.00
C ALA A 46 -4.01 5.71 1.79
N ILE A 47 -4.11 5.66 3.12
CA ILE A 47 -3.05 6.04 4.05
C ILE A 47 -2.91 4.98 5.13
N GLY A 48 -1.69 4.47 5.28
CA GLY A 48 -1.36 3.48 6.29
C GLY A 48 -0.79 4.08 7.58
N GLU A 49 -1.09 3.42 8.69
CA GLU A 49 -0.61 3.73 10.04
C GLU A 49 -0.20 2.39 10.72
N PRO A 50 1.01 1.88 10.45
CA PRO A 50 1.43 0.53 10.86
C PRO A 50 1.54 0.31 12.36
N TYR A 51 1.62 1.39 13.14
CA TYR A 51 1.60 1.35 14.60
C TYR A 51 0.28 1.87 15.18
N GLY A 52 -0.75 2.02 14.35
CA GLY A 52 -2.07 2.47 14.75
C GLY A 52 -2.72 1.54 15.76
N LEU A 53 -3.52 2.12 16.64
CA LEU A 53 -4.27 1.39 17.66
C LEU A 53 -5.55 0.79 17.07
N ASN A 54 -6.03 -0.30 17.67
CA ASN A 54 -7.33 -0.88 17.35
C ASN A 54 -8.49 0.07 17.75
N GLU A 55 -9.73 -0.28 17.39
CA GLU A 55 -10.92 0.56 17.62
C GLU A 55 -11.07 1.04 19.07
N ASN A 56 -10.77 0.17 20.04
CA ASN A 56 -10.87 0.48 21.47
C ASN A 56 -9.61 1.15 22.05
N LYS A 57 -8.63 1.48 21.21
CA LYS A 57 -7.36 2.13 21.58
C LYS A 57 -6.54 1.37 22.63
N SER A 58 -6.61 0.04 22.63
CA SER A 58 -5.96 -0.82 23.63
C SER A 58 -4.71 -1.53 23.12
N GLU A 59 -4.58 -1.73 21.81
CA GLU A 59 -3.50 -2.54 21.23
C GLU A 59 -3.03 -1.96 19.89
N ILE A 60 -1.73 -2.05 19.63
CA ILE A 60 -1.13 -1.68 18.34
C ILE A 60 -1.35 -2.82 17.36
N VAL A 61 -2.28 -2.63 16.42
CA VAL A 61 -2.63 -3.62 15.38
C VAL A 61 -2.30 -3.13 13.97
N GLY A 62 -2.02 -1.83 13.82
CA GLY A 62 -1.88 -1.17 12.53
C GLY A 62 -3.23 -0.96 11.85
N LEU A 63 -3.33 0.04 10.98
CA LEU A 63 -4.56 0.34 10.25
C LEU A 63 -4.31 1.02 8.91
N VAL A 64 -5.35 1.04 8.08
CA VAL A 64 -5.42 1.84 6.86
C VAL A 64 -6.73 2.62 6.85
N GLN A 65 -6.64 3.91 6.51
CA GLN A 65 -7.78 4.76 6.23
C GLN A 65 -7.77 5.16 4.76
N VAL A 66 -8.93 5.18 4.13
CA VAL A 66 -9.08 5.64 2.75
C VAL A 66 -9.96 6.87 2.73
N PHE A 67 -9.58 7.84 1.90
CA PHE A 67 -10.25 9.13 1.76
C PHE A 67 -10.64 9.35 0.30
N GLU A 68 -11.75 10.03 0.10
CA GLU A 68 -12.25 10.47 -1.19
C GLU A 68 -12.25 11.99 -1.24
N ASN A 69 -11.73 12.56 -2.33
CA ASN A 69 -11.80 13.97 -2.60
C ASN A 69 -13.16 14.33 -3.17
N ILE A 70 -13.95 15.09 -2.42
CA ILE A 70 -15.23 15.63 -2.87
C ILE A 70 -15.15 17.14 -2.82
N SER A 71 -15.08 17.76 -4.01
CA SER A 71 -14.98 19.22 -4.16
C SER A 71 -13.83 19.82 -3.33
N ASN A 72 -12.62 19.28 -3.47
CA ASN A 72 -11.41 19.71 -2.74
C ASN A 72 -11.44 19.44 -1.23
N ASN A 73 -12.35 18.59 -0.74
CA ASN A 73 -12.36 18.15 0.66
C ASN A 73 -12.14 16.65 0.72
N TRP A 74 -11.14 16.22 1.49
CA TRP A 74 -10.87 14.81 1.73
C TRP A 74 -11.78 14.27 2.83
N ILE A 75 -12.65 13.32 2.48
CA ILE A 75 -13.63 12.73 3.37
C ILE A 75 -13.33 11.24 3.48
N GLN A 76 -13.38 10.66 4.68
CA GLN A 76 -13.12 9.23 4.86
C GLN A 76 -14.14 8.38 4.07
N LYS A 77 -13.63 7.46 3.25
CA LYS A 77 -14.36 6.55 2.39
C LYS A 77 -14.41 5.16 3.02
N GLY A 78 -15.56 4.81 3.60
CA GLY A 78 -15.77 3.55 4.31
C GLY A 78 -15.18 3.52 5.73
N SER A 79 -15.30 2.38 6.40
CA SER A 79 -14.73 2.19 7.74
C SER A 79 -13.22 2.05 7.69
N THR A 80 -12.55 2.39 8.80
CA THR A 80 -11.12 2.10 8.98
C THR A 80 -10.86 0.59 8.90
N ILE A 81 -9.81 0.21 8.19
CA ILE A 81 -9.39 -1.19 8.07
C ILE A 81 -8.32 -1.45 9.12
N PHE A 82 -8.65 -2.20 10.17
CA PHE A 82 -7.71 -2.55 11.23
C PHE A 82 -6.98 -3.87 10.92
N GLY A 83 -5.71 -3.93 11.31
CA GLY A 83 -4.99 -5.19 11.43
C GLY A 83 -5.64 -6.10 12.47
N LYS A 84 -5.37 -7.40 12.37
CA LYS A 84 -5.91 -8.41 13.30
C LYS A 84 -4.90 -8.80 14.37
N ASP A 85 -3.61 -8.69 14.05
CA ASP A 85 -2.52 -9.17 14.91
C ASP A 85 -1.69 -8.00 15.42
N ARG A 86 -1.24 -8.12 16.66
CA ARG A 86 -0.42 -7.09 17.32
C ARG A 86 0.94 -6.96 16.65
N PHE A 87 1.40 -5.72 16.47
CA PHE A 87 2.73 -5.39 15.92
C PHE A 87 3.04 -5.98 14.54
N SER A 88 2.00 -6.39 13.79
CA SER A 88 2.12 -7.04 12.49
C SER A 88 2.60 -6.12 11.36
N ASP A 89 2.72 -4.81 11.63
CA ASP A 89 3.06 -3.77 10.65
C ASP A 89 1.98 -3.62 9.56
N PHE A 90 0.74 -4.00 9.86
CA PHE A 90 -0.41 -3.88 8.95
C PHE A 90 -0.64 -2.43 8.54
N GLY A 91 -0.72 -2.17 7.23
CA GLY A 91 -0.77 -0.79 6.70
C GLY A 91 0.61 -0.18 6.48
N GLY A 92 1.71 -0.91 6.74
CA GLY A 92 3.06 -0.46 6.41
C GLY A 92 3.34 -0.47 4.90
N ARG A 93 2.60 -1.26 4.11
CA ARG A 93 2.70 -1.37 2.65
C ARG A 93 1.31 -1.42 2.06
N ILE A 94 1.00 -0.53 1.13
CA ILE A 94 -0.31 -0.47 0.48
C ILE A 94 -0.17 -0.21 -1.02
N SER A 95 -1.18 -0.63 -1.80
CA SER A 95 -1.32 -0.32 -3.23
C SER A 95 -2.81 -0.27 -3.60
N LEU A 96 -3.23 0.78 -4.32
CA LEU A 96 -4.59 0.94 -4.85
C LEU A 96 -4.65 0.58 -6.33
N SER A 97 -5.80 0.07 -6.78
CA SER A 97 -6.13 0.01 -8.21
C SER A 97 -6.30 1.41 -8.79
N SER A 98 -6.26 1.51 -10.12
CA SER A 98 -6.37 2.80 -10.82
C SER A 98 -7.67 3.55 -10.52
N ASP A 99 -8.76 2.82 -10.32
CA ASP A 99 -10.08 3.35 -9.96
C ASP A 99 -10.27 3.55 -8.44
N GLY A 100 -9.28 3.15 -7.64
CA GLY A 100 -9.32 3.26 -6.19
C GLY A 100 -10.30 2.31 -5.48
N ASN A 101 -10.85 1.30 -6.17
CA ASN A 101 -11.83 0.38 -5.57
C ASN A 101 -11.21 -0.88 -4.98
N ILE A 102 -9.98 -1.25 -5.35
CA ILE A 102 -9.24 -2.38 -4.79
C ILE A 102 -8.02 -1.86 -4.05
N LEU A 103 -7.82 -2.34 -2.83
CA LEU A 103 -6.73 -1.95 -1.95
C LEU A 103 -6.01 -3.20 -1.44
N VAL A 104 -4.70 -3.23 -1.63
CA VAL A 104 -3.81 -4.26 -1.07
C VAL A 104 -3.10 -3.71 0.15
N ILE A 105 -2.99 -4.51 1.21
CA ILE A 105 -2.35 -4.15 2.46
C ILE A 105 -1.42 -5.28 2.90
N GLY A 106 -0.14 -4.98 3.07
CA GLY A 106 0.84 -5.88 3.67
C GLY A 106 0.92 -5.75 5.19
N ALA A 107 1.16 -6.88 5.86
CA ALA A 107 1.51 -6.99 7.27
C ALA A 107 2.74 -7.90 7.42
N ILE A 108 3.91 -7.30 7.26
CA ILE A 108 5.19 -8.01 7.07
C ILE A 108 5.62 -8.80 8.31
N ARG A 109 5.08 -8.47 9.49
CA ARG A 109 5.34 -9.18 10.75
C ARG A 109 4.13 -9.99 11.22
N GLY A 110 3.14 -10.22 10.35
CA GLY A 110 2.04 -11.14 10.65
C GLY A 110 2.56 -12.54 11.01
N GLU A 111 1.89 -13.20 11.96
CA GLU A 111 2.31 -14.48 12.52
C GLU A 111 1.26 -15.56 12.24
N VAL A 112 1.09 -15.93 10.96
CA VAL A 112 0.06 -16.90 10.56
C VAL A 112 0.59 -18.34 10.64
N ASN A 113 1.77 -18.59 10.07
CA ASN A 113 2.38 -19.93 9.97
C ASN A 113 3.69 -20.06 10.79
N GLY A 114 3.94 -19.12 11.70
CA GLY A 114 5.19 -18.96 12.41
C GLY A 114 5.59 -17.49 12.55
N LEU A 115 6.63 -17.26 13.34
CA LEU A 115 7.15 -15.92 13.65
C LEU A 115 7.49 -15.16 12.36
N ARG A 116 6.87 -13.98 12.19
CA ARG A 116 7.13 -13.03 11.09
C ARG A 116 7.09 -13.68 9.70
N THR A 117 6.14 -14.58 9.50
CA THR A 117 5.83 -15.15 8.18
C THR A 117 5.35 -14.05 7.23
N GLY A 118 4.61 -13.08 7.75
CA GLY A 118 4.03 -12.01 6.97
C GLY A 118 2.79 -12.47 6.20
N LEU A 119 1.94 -11.51 5.83
CA LEU A 119 0.74 -11.76 5.04
C LEU A 119 0.34 -10.51 4.25
N VAL A 120 -0.50 -10.72 3.23
CA VAL A 120 -1.15 -9.68 2.45
C VAL A 120 -2.65 -9.88 2.46
N ARG A 121 -3.39 -8.79 2.66
CA ARG A 121 -4.85 -8.76 2.51
C ARG A 121 -5.25 -7.83 1.38
N ILE A 122 -6.31 -8.20 0.68
CA ILE A 122 -6.90 -7.41 -0.38
C ILE A 122 -8.31 -7.03 0.05
N TYR A 123 -8.69 -5.80 -0.20
CA TYR A 123 -10.02 -5.26 0.10
C TYR A 123 -10.62 -4.64 -1.14
N GLU A 124 -11.92 -4.76 -1.28
CA GLU A 124 -12.71 -4.12 -2.32
C GLU A 124 -13.74 -3.19 -1.67
N PHE A 125 -13.91 -2.00 -2.24
CA PHE A 125 -14.93 -1.07 -1.81
C PHE A 125 -16.29 -1.46 -2.38
N LYS A 126 -17.15 -2.04 -1.53
CA LYS A 126 -18.50 -2.51 -1.86
C LYS A 126 -19.49 -2.09 -0.79
N ASN A 127 -20.69 -1.71 -1.20
CA ASN A 127 -21.78 -1.34 -0.27
C ASN A 127 -21.36 -0.25 0.73
N ASN A 128 -20.62 0.77 0.25
CA ASN A 128 -20.09 1.87 1.06
C ASN A 128 -19.10 1.45 2.16
N ASN A 129 -18.43 0.30 2.02
CA ASN A 129 -17.41 -0.16 2.95
C ASN A 129 -16.31 -0.98 2.28
N TRP A 130 -15.18 -1.16 2.97
CA TRP A 130 -14.08 -2.03 2.55
C TRP A 130 -14.33 -3.45 3.03
N ILE A 131 -14.50 -4.37 2.07
CA ILE A 131 -14.77 -5.77 2.32
C ILE A 131 -13.58 -6.58 1.82
N GLN A 132 -13.08 -7.53 2.61
CA GLN A 132 -11.95 -8.35 2.21
C GLN A 132 -12.29 -9.16 0.94
N LEU A 133 -11.43 -9.07 -0.07
CA LEU A 133 -11.57 -9.72 -1.37
C LEU A 133 -10.73 -11.01 -1.42
N GLY A 134 -11.35 -12.12 -1.05
CA GLY A 134 -10.69 -13.42 -0.92
C GLY A 134 -10.06 -13.65 0.45
N GLN A 135 -9.29 -14.73 0.57
CA GLN A 135 -8.58 -15.09 1.81
C GLN A 135 -7.26 -14.31 1.96
N ASP A 136 -6.69 -14.34 3.17
CA ASP A 136 -5.33 -13.83 3.41
C ASP A 136 -4.33 -14.61 2.53
N ILE A 137 -3.38 -13.90 1.90
CA ILE A 137 -2.25 -14.52 1.20
C ILE A 137 -1.06 -14.53 2.17
N ASN A 138 -0.69 -15.72 2.64
CA ASN A 138 0.25 -15.89 3.74
C ASN A 138 1.67 -16.22 3.25
N GLY A 139 2.66 -15.72 3.98
CA GLY A 139 4.02 -16.25 3.88
C GLY A 139 4.10 -17.70 4.35
N GLU A 140 5.09 -18.42 3.83
CA GLU A 140 5.22 -19.87 4.00
C GLU A 140 6.30 -20.25 5.01
N MET A 141 7.31 -19.39 5.20
CA MET A 141 8.49 -19.71 6.02
C MET A 141 8.63 -18.82 7.25
N HIS A 142 9.34 -19.33 8.26
CA HIS A 142 9.78 -18.51 9.39
C HIS A 142 10.63 -17.33 8.89
N GLU A 143 10.32 -16.12 9.36
CA GLU A 143 10.98 -14.88 8.96
C GLU A 143 10.98 -14.63 7.44
N ASP A 144 9.92 -15.04 6.77
CA ASP A 144 9.71 -14.79 5.34
C ASP A 144 9.45 -13.30 5.05
N PHE A 145 8.79 -12.59 5.98
CA PHE A 145 8.39 -11.20 5.80
C PHE A 145 7.61 -10.98 4.49
N PHE A 146 6.75 -11.94 4.14
CA PHE A 146 5.92 -11.85 2.95
C PHE A 146 5.01 -10.61 3.03
N GLY A 147 4.86 -9.89 1.91
CA GLY A 147 4.18 -8.59 1.88
C GLY A 147 5.10 -7.40 2.13
N ARG A 148 6.43 -7.59 2.12
CA ARG A 148 7.43 -6.53 2.28
C ARG A 148 7.35 -5.46 1.19
N SER A 149 6.89 -5.85 0.01
CA SER A 149 6.46 -4.97 -1.07
C SER A 149 5.20 -5.57 -1.69
N VAL A 150 4.26 -4.72 -2.07
CA VAL A 150 3.04 -5.10 -2.79
C VAL A 150 2.84 -4.13 -3.94
N ASP A 151 2.41 -4.62 -5.09
CA ASP A 151 2.01 -3.80 -6.22
C ASP A 151 0.81 -4.42 -6.93
N LEU A 152 -0.24 -3.62 -7.14
CA LEU A 152 -1.49 -4.03 -7.74
C LEU A 152 -1.60 -3.43 -9.15
N SER A 153 -1.95 -4.26 -10.12
CA SER A 153 -2.25 -3.81 -11.47
C SER A 153 -3.37 -2.78 -11.51
N SER A 154 -3.39 -1.93 -12.54
CA SER A 154 -4.37 -0.87 -12.72
C SER A 154 -5.82 -1.35 -12.65
N ASN A 155 -6.12 -2.51 -13.22
CA ASN A 155 -7.45 -3.12 -13.23
C ASN A 155 -7.79 -3.92 -11.95
N GLY A 156 -6.87 -4.00 -10.99
CA GLY A 156 -7.08 -4.68 -9.72
C GLY A 156 -7.04 -6.21 -9.75
N ASN A 157 -6.67 -6.84 -10.88
CA ASN A 157 -6.76 -8.30 -11.03
C ASN A 157 -5.42 -9.05 -10.93
N VAL A 158 -4.29 -8.36 -10.98
CA VAL A 158 -2.94 -8.95 -10.82
C VAL A 158 -2.20 -8.27 -9.68
N LEU A 159 -1.60 -9.05 -8.79
CA LEU A 159 -0.90 -8.59 -7.59
C LEU A 159 0.48 -9.22 -7.52
N ALA A 160 1.54 -8.41 -7.45
CA ALA A 160 2.88 -8.86 -7.11
C ALA A 160 3.18 -8.66 -5.62
N ILE A 161 3.73 -9.68 -4.97
CA ILE A 161 4.07 -9.66 -3.54
C ILE A 161 5.52 -10.08 -3.37
N GLY A 162 6.31 -9.21 -2.73
CA GLY A 162 7.69 -9.49 -2.39
C GLY A 162 7.86 -10.04 -0.98
N SER A 163 8.84 -10.91 -0.84
CA SER A 163 9.42 -11.41 0.40
C SER A 163 10.88 -11.00 0.47
N GLY A 164 11.37 -10.73 1.69
CA GLY A 164 12.77 -10.46 1.92
C GLY A 164 13.15 -10.83 3.34
N LYS A 165 13.88 -11.94 3.49
CA LYS A 165 14.45 -12.35 4.78
C LYS A 165 15.32 -11.25 5.38
N HIS A 166 15.21 -11.06 6.68
CA HIS A 166 16.17 -10.26 7.44
C HIS A 166 17.46 -11.08 7.60
N HIS A 167 18.63 -10.50 7.28
CA HIS A 167 19.94 -11.16 7.23
C HIS A 167 20.50 -11.64 8.60
N SER A 168 19.68 -11.97 9.59
CA SER A 168 20.11 -12.20 10.97
C SER A 168 20.40 -13.65 11.36
N SER A 169 20.27 -14.64 10.47
CA SER A 169 20.67 -16.03 10.77
C SER A 169 21.77 -16.51 9.83
N SER A 170 22.75 -17.19 10.40
CA SER A 170 23.95 -17.75 9.76
C SER A 170 23.67 -18.92 8.81
N ASP A 171 22.40 -19.26 8.59
CA ASP A 171 21.95 -20.31 7.68
C ASP A 171 21.55 -19.63 6.37
N ALA A 172 22.58 -19.20 5.65
CA ALA A 172 22.50 -18.56 4.35
C ALA A 172 21.90 -19.52 3.32
N GLU A 173 20.63 -19.33 2.93
CA GLU A 173 20.05 -19.79 1.66
C GLU A 173 18.62 -19.24 1.41
N GLY A 174 18.36 -17.98 1.78
CA GLY A 174 17.07 -17.34 1.54
C GLY A 174 17.22 -16.05 0.76
N THR A 175 17.28 -16.13 -0.56
CA THR A 175 17.14 -14.97 -1.44
C THR A 175 15.70 -14.44 -1.33
N GLY A 176 15.52 -13.11 -1.38
CA GLY A 176 14.18 -12.55 -1.53
C GLY A 176 13.50 -13.14 -2.76
N TYR A 177 12.17 -13.26 -2.73
CA TYR A 177 11.41 -13.78 -3.84
C TYR A 177 10.17 -12.93 -4.10
N VAL A 178 9.63 -13.02 -5.31
CA VAL A 178 8.36 -12.38 -5.69
C VAL A 178 7.39 -13.44 -6.16
N LYS A 179 6.18 -13.41 -5.61
CA LYS A 179 5.04 -14.20 -6.07
C LYS A 179 4.02 -13.27 -6.73
N VAL A 180 3.48 -13.69 -7.88
CA VAL A 180 2.47 -12.94 -8.62
C VAL A 180 1.16 -13.72 -8.57
N TYR A 181 0.05 -13.05 -8.28
CA TYR A 181 -1.27 -13.66 -8.18
C TYR A 181 -2.23 -13.01 -9.16
N SER A 182 -3.15 -13.80 -9.74
CA SER A 182 -4.30 -13.30 -10.48
C SER A 182 -5.61 -13.62 -9.78
N TYR A 183 -6.53 -12.66 -9.75
CA TYR A 183 -7.88 -12.86 -9.22
C TYR A 183 -8.80 -13.51 -10.27
N ASP A 184 -9.47 -14.60 -9.92
CA ASP A 184 -10.37 -15.33 -10.81
C ASP A 184 -11.87 -14.98 -10.63
N GLY A 185 -12.17 -13.96 -9.81
CA GLY A 185 -13.53 -13.60 -9.39
C GLY A 185 -13.95 -14.25 -8.06
N SER A 186 -13.12 -15.10 -7.47
CA SER A 186 -13.34 -15.70 -6.15
C SER A 186 -12.07 -15.77 -5.31
N ASN A 187 -10.95 -16.19 -5.91
CA ASN A 187 -9.68 -16.43 -5.25
C ASN A 187 -8.52 -15.73 -5.96
N TRP A 188 -7.47 -15.43 -5.18
CA TRP A 188 -6.17 -15.03 -5.68
C TRP A 188 -5.32 -16.28 -5.93
N ASN A 189 -5.04 -16.57 -7.19
CA ASN A 189 -4.28 -17.75 -7.59
C ASN A 189 -2.86 -17.36 -7.99
N LEU A 190 -1.86 -18.08 -7.50
CA LEU A 190 -0.47 -17.89 -7.91
C LEU A 190 -0.33 -18.13 -9.42
N ILE A 191 0.32 -17.21 -10.12
CA ILE A 191 0.62 -17.29 -11.55
C ILE A 191 2.13 -17.19 -11.76
N GLY A 192 2.67 -18.08 -12.60
CA GLY A 192 4.11 -18.24 -12.80
C GLY A 192 4.79 -19.08 -11.72
N SER A 193 6.01 -19.56 -12.02
CA SER A 193 6.90 -20.16 -11.03
C SER A 193 7.57 -19.08 -10.19
N ASP A 194 7.89 -19.37 -8.92
CA ASP A 194 8.64 -18.47 -8.04
C ASP A 194 9.84 -17.84 -8.77
N PHE A 195 9.85 -16.52 -8.90
CA PHE A 195 11.05 -15.82 -9.37
C PHE A 195 12.05 -15.79 -8.21
N LYS A 196 12.88 -16.84 -8.12
CA LYS A 196 14.01 -16.90 -7.20
C LYS A 196 15.22 -16.30 -7.89
N ASP A 197 15.79 -15.24 -7.32
CA ASP A 197 17.07 -14.71 -7.77
C ASP A 197 18.18 -15.70 -7.37
N GLU A 198 18.75 -16.42 -8.33
CA GLU A 198 19.94 -17.26 -8.09
C GLU A 198 21.26 -16.48 -8.18
N SER A 199 21.22 -15.15 -8.37
CA SER A 199 22.41 -14.31 -8.50
C SER A 199 22.52 -13.32 -7.36
N SER A 200 23.47 -13.58 -6.44
CA SER A 200 23.85 -12.63 -5.40
C SER A 200 24.10 -11.24 -6.01
N ASN A 201 23.21 -10.28 -5.71
CA ASN A 201 23.34 -8.81 -5.78
C ASN A 201 22.23 -8.04 -6.53
N VAL A 202 21.05 -8.60 -6.84
CA VAL A 202 19.92 -7.79 -7.32
C VAL A 202 18.86 -7.60 -6.24
N VAL A 203 18.88 -6.43 -5.60
CA VAL A 203 17.77 -5.99 -4.73
C VAL A 203 16.64 -5.47 -5.62
N PHE A 204 15.64 -6.30 -5.93
CA PHE A 204 14.32 -5.78 -6.32
C PHE A 204 13.58 -5.37 -5.04
N GLY A 205 13.51 -4.07 -4.77
CA GLY A 205 12.90 -3.59 -3.52
C GLY A 205 12.82 -2.09 -3.28
N ASN A 206 13.23 -1.23 -4.22
CA ASN A 206 13.03 0.21 -4.11
C ASN A 206 12.11 0.67 -5.23
N GLN A 207 10.81 0.70 -4.93
CA GLN A 207 9.70 1.11 -5.81
C GLN A 207 9.59 0.32 -7.11
N ILE A 208 8.52 -0.47 -7.22
CA ILE A 208 8.04 -0.95 -8.51
C ILE A 208 6.89 -0.01 -8.87
N SER A 209 7.06 0.76 -9.95
CA SER A 209 5.98 1.48 -10.62
C SER A 209 5.93 0.92 -12.03
N TYR A 210 4.92 0.09 -12.31
CA TYR A 210 4.65 -0.31 -13.69
C TYR A 210 3.68 0.70 -14.31
N HIS A 211 4.19 1.54 -15.23
CA HIS A 211 3.36 2.20 -16.23
C HIS A 211 3.39 1.33 -17.49
N LEU A 212 2.44 0.41 -17.61
CA LEU A 212 2.20 -0.31 -18.86
C LEU A 212 1.36 0.60 -19.77
N MET A 213 2.01 1.19 -20.78
CA MET A 213 1.31 1.64 -21.97
C MET A 213 0.88 0.40 -22.74
N ASP A 214 -0.42 0.12 -22.76
CA ASP A 214 -0.97 -0.86 -23.68
C ASP A 214 -0.75 -0.36 -25.12
N LEU A 215 -0.06 -1.18 -25.92
CA LEU A 215 0.04 -1.01 -27.36
C LEU A 215 -1.05 -1.86 -28.04
N TYR A 216 -1.82 -1.14 -28.87
CA TYR A 216 -2.87 -1.54 -29.83
C TYR A 216 -4.30 -1.66 -29.29
#